data_AF-A0A2I1GAV2-F1
#
_entry.id   AF-A0A2I1GAV2-F1
#
_cell.length_a   1.000
_cell.length_b   1.000
_cell.length_c   1.000
_cell.angle_alpha   90.00
_cell.angle_beta   90.00
_cell.angle_gamma   90.00
#
_symmetry.space_group_name_H-M   'P 1'
#
loop_
_entity.id
_entity.type
_entity.pdbx_description
1 polymer ?
#
loop_
_entity_poly.entity_id
_entity_poly.type
_entity_poly.pdbx_seq_one_letter_code
_entity_poly.pdbx_strand_id
1 'polypeptide(L)'
;MGQTHPKLEPESYSKHSKPNIDELRRNWFTNLPPAPRTYTDDFWSKGNGLWRFDDRNIEALNQFRQLELESLELDDEKESKIKEFCAKYNYARIPLDIDKDGYMRGFLILESTTYCIDEEELKKFGETLIVCIGNEDFYCAQIYLGGSGELYILLDDESLKVLYNYKDTGIRSSDLFQNTNY
;
A
#
# COMPACT_ATOMS: atom_id res chain seq x y z
N MET A 1 3.99 45.62 -48.20
CA MET A 1 5.23 45.23 -47.48
C MET A 1 5.51 46.31 -46.45
N GLY A 2 5.56 46.11 -45.14
CA GLY A 2 5.27 44.97 -44.29
C GLY A 2 4.90 45.52 -42.90
N GLN A 3 3.98 44.88 -42.21
CA GLN A 3 3.72 45.15 -40.79
C GLN A 3 4.61 44.24 -39.96
N THR A 4 5.58 44.82 -39.25
CA THR A 4 6.35 44.12 -38.22
C THR A 4 5.59 44.24 -36.90
N HIS A 5 4.96 43.14 -36.47
CA HIS A 5 4.44 43.02 -35.11
C HIS A 5 5.61 43.01 -34.10
N PRO A 6 5.53 43.72 -32.98
CA PRO A 6 6.42 43.49 -31.85
C PRO A 6 6.18 42.08 -31.32
N LYS A 7 7.26 41.31 -31.15
CA LYS A 7 7.25 40.03 -30.42
C LYS A 7 6.84 40.32 -28.98
N LEU A 8 5.63 39.90 -28.60
CA LEU A 8 5.23 39.77 -27.20
C LEU A 8 6.15 38.73 -26.56
N GLU A 9 6.95 39.15 -25.59
CA GLU A 9 7.61 38.25 -24.65
C GLU A 9 6.51 37.47 -23.91
N PRO A 10 6.59 36.14 -23.81
CA PRO A 10 5.65 35.41 -22.99
C PRO A 10 5.96 35.72 -21.53
N GLU A 11 5.03 36.43 -20.90
CA GLU A 11 4.97 36.65 -19.47
C GLU A 11 5.21 35.35 -18.72
N SER A 12 6.03 35.45 -17.68
CA SER A 12 6.50 34.35 -16.86
C SER A 12 5.33 33.49 -16.35
N TYR A 13 5.18 32.31 -16.94
CA TYR A 13 4.41 31.24 -16.31
C TYR A 13 5.06 30.93 -14.97
N SER A 14 4.35 31.29 -13.91
CA SER A 14 4.37 30.74 -12.56
C SER A 14 5.56 29.82 -12.26
N LYS A 15 6.50 30.32 -11.45
CA LYS A 15 7.36 29.45 -10.63
C LYS A 15 6.46 28.74 -9.59
N HIS A 16 5.68 27.76 -10.04
CA HIS A 16 5.40 26.61 -9.19
C HIS A 16 6.72 25.86 -9.10
N SER A 17 7.57 26.30 -8.17
CA SER A 17 8.68 25.48 -7.70
C SER A 17 8.07 24.11 -7.40
N LYS A 18 8.46 23.09 -8.18
CA LYS A 18 8.16 21.71 -7.83
C LYS A 18 8.54 21.56 -6.36
N PRO A 19 7.65 21.02 -5.49
CA PRO A 19 8.01 20.82 -4.11
C PRO A 19 9.31 20.03 -4.09
N ASN A 20 10.31 20.58 -3.42
CA ASN A 20 11.62 19.96 -3.34
C ASN A 20 11.42 18.63 -2.62
N ILE A 21 11.46 17.53 -3.37
CA ILE A 21 11.29 16.18 -2.84
C ILE A 21 12.31 15.95 -1.71
N ASP A 22 13.53 16.52 -1.81
CA ASP A 22 14.54 16.46 -0.75
C ASP A 22 14.16 17.23 0.52
N GLU A 23 13.28 18.22 0.41
CA GLU A 23 12.76 19.00 1.53
C GLU A 23 11.53 18.34 2.18
N LEU A 24 10.74 17.60 1.39
CA LEU A 24 9.73 16.65 1.89
C LEU A 24 10.35 15.39 2.51
N ARG A 25 11.57 15.02 2.10
CA ARG A 25 12.38 13.88 2.57
C ARG A 25 13.02 14.08 3.94
N ARG A 26 12.84 15.22 4.63
CA ARG A 26 13.39 15.40 5.99
C ARG A 26 12.60 14.58 7.02
N ASN A 27 12.92 13.28 7.09
CA ASN A 27 12.81 12.33 8.21
C ASN A 27 11.79 12.67 9.30
N TRP A 28 10.55 12.21 9.16
CA TRP A 28 9.55 12.34 10.22
C TRP A 28 9.67 11.24 11.28
N PHE A 29 10.25 10.09 10.92
CA PHE A 29 10.18 8.88 11.74
C PHE A 29 11.51 8.14 11.95
N THR A 30 12.66 8.75 11.66
CA THR A 30 13.98 8.11 11.88
C THR A 30 14.34 7.87 13.34
N ASN A 31 13.51 8.34 14.29
CA ASN A 31 13.66 8.09 15.72
C ASN A 31 12.65 7.07 16.25
N LEU A 32 11.99 6.29 15.38
CA LEU A 32 11.12 5.20 15.82
C LEU A 32 11.94 4.11 16.55
N PRO A 33 11.32 3.39 17.52
CA PRO A 33 11.96 2.23 18.13
C PRO A 33 12.31 1.16 17.07
N PRO A 34 13.23 0.24 17.34
CA PRO A 34 13.49 -0.89 16.45
C PRO A 34 12.22 -1.71 16.20
N ALA A 35 12.11 -2.35 15.03
CA ALA A 35 11.05 -3.31 14.75
C ALA A 35 11.27 -4.63 15.52
N PRO A 36 10.21 -5.40 15.81
CA PRO A 36 8.80 -5.11 15.49
C PRO A 36 8.19 -4.00 16.37
N ARG A 37 7.30 -3.20 15.77
CA ARG A 37 6.59 -2.06 16.36
C ARG A 37 5.08 -2.23 16.29
N THR A 38 4.40 -1.38 17.05
CA THR A 38 2.95 -1.25 17.02
C THR A 38 2.52 0.20 16.73
N TYR A 39 1.53 0.37 15.85
CA TYR A 39 0.98 1.65 15.43
C TYR A 39 -0.48 1.79 15.88
N THR A 40 -0.98 3.03 15.94
CA THR A 40 -2.39 3.33 16.21
C THR A 40 -3.05 3.91 14.96
N ASP A 41 -4.38 3.83 14.83
CA ASP A 41 -5.08 4.46 13.70
C ASP A 41 -4.87 5.99 13.68
N ASP A 42 -4.75 6.60 14.87
CA ASP A 42 -4.38 7.99 15.08
C ASP A 42 -2.99 8.36 14.52
N PHE A 43 -2.05 7.40 14.51
CA PHE A 43 -0.72 7.61 13.93
C PHE A 43 -0.83 7.82 12.42
N TRP A 44 -1.66 7.04 11.73
CA TRP A 44 -1.84 7.09 10.28
C TRP A 44 -2.67 8.29 9.80
N SER A 45 -3.64 8.73 10.62
CA SER A 45 -4.55 9.82 10.26
C SER A 45 -3.96 11.23 10.47
N LYS A 46 -2.85 11.36 11.19
CA LYS A 46 -2.26 12.66 11.60
C LYS A 46 -1.05 13.14 10.77
N GLY A 47 -0.72 12.49 9.65
CA GLY A 47 0.34 12.96 8.73
C GLY A 47 0.01 14.31 8.06
N ASN A 48 1.01 15.08 7.59
CA ASN A 48 0.75 16.23 6.69
C ASN A 48 1.11 15.90 5.23
N GLY A 49 0.40 16.52 4.29
CA GLY A 49 0.75 16.52 2.87
C GLY A 49 0.32 15.24 2.12
N LEU A 50 1.14 14.82 1.16
CA LEU A 50 0.88 13.71 0.23
C LEU A 50 0.89 12.31 0.87
N TRP A 51 1.30 12.23 2.14
CA TRP A 51 1.48 11.00 2.90
C TRP A 51 0.60 11.01 4.15
N ARG A 52 -0.65 11.48 4.02
CA ARG A 52 -1.66 11.35 5.06
C ARG A 52 -2.69 10.33 4.57
N PHE A 53 -3.09 9.40 5.43
CA PHE A 53 -4.26 8.58 5.14
C PHE A 53 -5.50 9.42 5.42
N ASP A 54 -6.28 9.71 4.38
CA ASP A 54 -7.54 10.43 4.49
C ASP A 54 -8.64 9.54 5.11
N ASP A 55 -9.82 10.11 5.31
CA ASP A 55 -10.94 9.41 5.95
C ASP A 55 -11.36 8.15 5.15
N ARG A 56 -11.26 8.20 3.82
CA ARG A 56 -11.57 7.04 2.95
C ARG A 56 -10.57 5.91 3.17
N ASN A 57 -9.29 6.25 3.32
CA ASN A 57 -8.25 5.27 3.58
C ASN A 57 -8.40 4.63 4.98
N ILE A 58 -8.74 5.42 5.99
CA ILE A 58 -9.00 4.91 7.34
C ILE A 58 -10.26 4.03 7.36
N GLU A 59 -11.32 4.41 6.64
CA GLU A 59 -12.50 3.56 6.46
C GLU A 59 -12.12 2.24 5.78
N ALA A 60 -11.38 2.30 4.67
CA ALA A 60 -10.92 1.12 3.94
C ALA A 60 -10.09 0.19 4.83
N LEU A 61 -9.15 0.72 5.63
CA LEU A 61 -8.36 -0.03 6.59
C LEU A 61 -9.22 -0.76 7.63
N ASN A 62 -10.21 -0.07 8.19
CA ASN A 62 -11.11 -0.66 9.18
C ASN A 62 -11.96 -1.77 8.57
N GLN A 63 -12.48 -1.57 7.37
CA GLN A 63 -13.24 -2.59 6.65
C GLN A 63 -12.36 -3.76 6.20
N PHE A 64 -11.11 -3.48 5.82
CA PHE A 64 -10.14 -4.51 5.45
C PHE A 64 -9.93 -5.49 6.60
N ARG A 65 -9.67 -4.99 7.82
CA ARG A 65 -9.53 -5.81 9.03
C ARG A 65 -10.81 -6.57 9.42
N GLN A 66 -11.97 -6.21 8.86
CA GLN A 66 -13.29 -6.79 9.14
C GLN A 66 -13.80 -7.70 8.00
N LEU A 67 -12.92 -8.14 7.09
CA LEU A 67 -13.32 -9.09 6.05
C LEU A 67 -13.76 -10.46 6.60
N GLU A 68 -13.38 -10.82 7.82
CA GLU A 68 -13.78 -12.08 8.48
C GLU A 68 -13.60 -13.32 7.59
N LEU A 69 -12.53 -13.39 6.80
CA LEU A 69 -12.32 -14.48 5.84
C LEU A 69 -12.29 -15.86 6.52
N GLU A 70 -11.83 -15.92 7.76
CA GLU A 70 -11.71 -17.15 8.54
C GLU A 70 -13.07 -17.73 8.98
N SER A 71 -14.18 -16.97 8.86
CA SER A 71 -15.53 -17.46 9.13
C SER A 71 -16.22 -18.07 7.90
N LEU A 72 -15.58 -17.96 6.73
CA LEU A 72 -16.08 -18.49 5.47
C LEU A 72 -15.41 -19.85 5.17
N GLU A 73 -16.22 -20.82 4.75
CA GLU A 73 -15.74 -22.18 4.47
C GLU A 73 -15.27 -22.35 3.01
N LEU A 74 -15.90 -21.61 2.08
CA LEU A 74 -15.68 -21.77 0.65
C LEU A 74 -14.75 -20.68 0.11
N ASP A 75 -13.77 -21.09 -0.70
CA ASP A 75 -12.85 -20.15 -1.34
C ASP A 75 -13.57 -19.20 -2.30
N ASP A 76 -14.62 -19.66 -3.00
CA ASP A 76 -15.44 -18.79 -3.86
C ASP A 76 -16.10 -17.65 -3.07
N GLU A 77 -16.55 -17.92 -1.83
CA GLU A 77 -17.14 -16.90 -0.96
C GLU A 77 -16.09 -15.90 -0.47
N LYS A 78 -14.90 -16.40 -0.08
CA LYS A 78 -13.76 -15.57 0.33
C LYS A 78 -13.31 -14.67 -0.83
N GLU A 79 -13.13 -15.24 -2.01
CA GLU A 79 -12.70 -14.52 -3.20
C GLU A 79 -13.71 -13.44 -3.58
N SER A 80 -15.01 -13.77 -3.58
CA SER A 80 -16.07 -12.77 -3.84
C SER A 80 -16.01 -11.62 -2.83
N LYS A 81 -15.87 -11.91 -1.54
CA LYS A 81 -15.78 -10.89 -0.49
C LYS A 81 -14.55 -9.99 -0.64
N ILE A 82 -13.40 -10.57 -1.00
CA ILE A 82 -12.17 -9.81 -1.30
C ILE A 82 -12.38 -8.91 -2.52
N LYS A 83 -12.98 -9.43 -3.59
CA LYS A 83 -13.26 -8.66 -4.82
C LYS A 83 -14.22 -7.51 -4.57
N GLU A 84 -15.30 -7.73 -3.82
CA GLU A 84 -16.26 -6.69 -3.44
C GLU A 84 -15.60 -5.58 -2.64
N PHE A 85 -14.73 -5.93 -1.69
CA PHE A 85 -13.93 -4.96 -0.94
C PHE A 85 -13.02 -4.15 -1.87
N CYS A 86 -12.28 -4.82 -2.76
CA CYS A 86 -11.36 -4.16 -3.69
C CYS A 86 -12.09 -3.22 -4.66
N ALA A 87 -13.26 -3.62 -5.16
CA ALA A 87 -14.09 -2.78 -6.02
C ALA A 87 -14.61 -1.53 -5.27
N LYS A 88 -15.11 -1.70 -4.03
CA LYS A 88 -15.62 -0.59 -3.22
C LYS A 88 -14.54 0.42 -2.84
N TYR A 89 -13.36 -0.07 -2.45
CA TYR A 89 -12.25 0.73 -1.98
C TYR A 89 -11.15 0.91 -3.03
N ASN A 90 -11.48 0.77 -4.32
CA ASN A 90 -10.52 0.94 -5.40
C ASN A 90 -9.82 2.31 -5.31
N TYR A 91 -8.50 2.33 -5.44
CA TYR A 91 -7.61 3.48 -5.22
C TYR A 91 -7.54 4.02 -3.78
N ALA A 92 -8.13 3.37 -2.79
CA ALA A 92 -7.81 3.67 -1.40
C ALA A 92 -6.44 3.09 -1.03
N ARG A 93 -5.73 3.79 -0.15
CA ARG A 93 -4.40 3.41 0.31
C ARG A 93 -4.49 2.78 1.68
N ILE A 94 -3.85 1.65 1.87
CA ILE A 94 -3.80 0.92 3.16
C ILE A 94 -2.38 1.01 3.74
N PRO A 95 -2.20 1.44 5.00
CA PRO A 95 -0.89 1.46 5.63
C PRO A 95 -0.32 0.05 5.85
N LEU A 96 0.98 -0.10 5.57
CA LEU A 96 1.73 -1.32 5.89
C LEU A 96 2.69 -1.07 7.05
N ASP A 97 3.64 -0.15 6.88
CA ASP A 97 4.73 0.04 7.84
C ASP A 97 5.42 1.39 7.64
N ILE A 98 6.43 1.67 8.44
CA ILE A 98 7.49 2.63 8.16
C ILE A 98 8.76 1.84 7.82
N ASP A 99 9.52 2.20 6.78
CA ASP A 99 10.78 1.54 6.44
C ASP A 99 11.98 2.08 7.26
N LYS A 100 13.17 1.50 7.03
CA LYS A 100 14.41 1.87 7.75
C LYS A 100 14.81 3.35 7.61
N ASP A 101 14.38 3.99 6.51
CA ASP A 101 14.71 5.37 6.19
C ASP A 101 13.61 6.33 6.71
N GLY A 102 12.57 5.78 7.34
CA GLY A 102 11.48 6.55 7.91
C GLY A 102 10.35 6.85 6.92
N TYR A 103 10.31 6.21 5.76
CA TYR A 103 9.23 6.37 4.79
C TYR A 103 8.03 5.50 5.15
N MET A 104 6.85 6.08 4.99
CA MET A 104 5.61 5.38 5.23
C MET A 104 5.20 4.54 4.03
N ARG A 105 5.25 3.23 4.23
CA ARG A 105 4.88 2.20 3.28
C ARG A 105 3.38 1.94 3.34
N GLY A 106 2.81 1.68 2.17
CA GLY A 106 1.40 1.37 2.01
C GLY A 106 1.19 0.73 0.66
N PHE A 107 -0.02 0.24 0.45
CA PHE A 107 -0.43 -0.25 -0.86
C PHE A 107 -1.73 0.38 -1.29
N LEU A 108 -1.84 0.57 -2.60
CA LEU A 108 -3.02 1.03 -3.28
C LEU A 108 -3.89 -0.17 -3.61
N ILE A 109 -5.13 -0.16 -3.16
CA ILE A 109 -6.12 -1.19 -3.52
C ILE A 109 -6.45 -1.07 -5.01
N LEU A 110 -6.37 -2.19 -5.73
CA LEU A 110 -6.67 -2.25 -7.16
C LEU A 110 -7.71 -3.33 -7.44
N GLU A 111 -8.77 -2.95 -8.14
CA GLU A 111 -9.86 -3.84 -8.53
C GLU A 111 -9.45 -4.85 -9.62
N SER A 112 -8.43 -4.56 -10.42
CA SER A 112 -8.19 -5.21 -11.72
C SER A 112 -7.04 -6.23 -11.76
N THR A 113 -6.50 -6.67 -10.62
CA THR A 113 -5.35 -7.57 -10.59
C THR A 113 -5.60 -8.80 -9.74
N THR A 114 -6.69 -9.53 -9.97
CA THR A 114 -6.81 -10.89 -9.42
C THR A 114 -5.98 -11.88 -10.25
N TYR A 115 -4.66 -11.74 -10.20
CA TYR A 115 -3.76 -12.83 -10.55
C TYR A 115 -3.79 -13.80 -9.37
N CYS A 116 -4.37 -14.98 -9.58
CA CYS A 116 -4.24 -16.06 -8.61
C CYS A 116 -2.81 -16.60 -8.68
N ILE A 117 -2.25 -16.85 -7.51
CA ILE A 117 -1.02 -17.61 -7.37
C ILE A 117 -1.29 -19.07 -7.80
N ASP A 118 -0.33 -19.70 -8.45
CA ASP A 118 -0.50 -21.07 -8.93
C ASP A 118 -0.62 -22.11 -7.80
N GLU A 119 -1.12 -23.30 -8.13
CA GLU A 119 -1.39 -24.35 -7.14
C GLU A 119 -0.12 -24.84 -6.40
N GLU A 120 1.05 -24.77 -7.05
CA GLU A 120 2.31 -25.20 -6.42
C GLU A 120 2.76 -24.21 -5.36
N GLU A 121 2.64 -22.91 -5.62
CA GLU A 121 2.91 -21.87 -4.65
C GLU A 121 1.88 -21.87 -3.51
N LEU A 122 0.59 -22.05 -3.80
CA LEU A 122 -0.45 -22.20 -2.77
C LEU A 122 -0.09 -23.30 -1.75
N LYS A 123 0.35 -24.47 -2.25
CA LYS A 123 0.79 -25.59 -1.40
C LYS A 123 1.99 -25.26 -0.51
N LYS A 124 2.92 -24.40 -0.96
CA LYS A 124 4.09 -24.00 -0.15
C LYS A 124 3.66 -23.24 1.11
N PHE A 125 2.60 -22.44 1.00
CA PHE A 125 2.06 -21.64 2.10
C PHE A 125 0.91 -22.33 2.86
N GLY A 126 0.49 -23.52 2.41
CA GLY A 126 -0.67 -24.20 3.00
C GLY A 126 -1.99 -23.47 2.72
N GLU A 127 -2.02 -22.66 1.66
CA GLU A 127 -3.20 -21.91 1.23
C GLU A 127 -3.97 -22.69 0.17
N THR A 128 -5.26 -22.40 0.05
CA THR A 128 -6.12 -22.84 -1.05
C THR A 128 -6.52 -21.69 -1.97
N LEU A 129 -6.34 -20.45 -1.50
CA LEU A 129 -6.65 -19.22 -2.20
C LEU A 129 -5.63 -18.14 -1.83
N ILE A 130 -5.04 -17.47 -2.81
CA ILE A 130 -4.26 -16.24 -2.63
C ILE A 130 -4.65 -15.28 -3.76
N VAL A 131 -5.14 -14.08 -3.39
CA VAL A 131 -5.68 -13.09 -4.32
C VAL A 131 -4.83 -11.83 -4.27
N CYS A 132 -4.35 -11.32 -5.41
CA CYS A 132 -3.72 -10.00 -5.46
C CYS A 132 -4.78 -8.89 -5.27
N ILE A 133 -4.50 -7.99 -4.34
CA ILE A 133 -5.43 -6.93 -3.89
C ILE A 133 -4.92 -5.52 -4.20
N GLY A 134 -3.68 -5.37 -4.65
CA GLY A 134 -3.10 -4.05 -4.88
C GLY A 134 -1.59 -4.04 -5.11
N ASN A 135 -1.05 -2.83 -5.25
CA ASN A 135 0.39 -2.59 -5.42
C ASN A 135 0.92 -1.66 -4.32
N GLU A 136 2.12 -1.96 -3.84
CA GLU A 136 2.87 -1.11 -2.92
C GLU A 136 3.34 0.17 -3.63
N ASP A 137 3.23 1.31 -2.94
CA ASP A 137 3.33 2.64 -3.57
C ASP A 137 4.70 2.97 -4.18
N PHE A 138 5.79 2.39 -3.66
CA PHE A 138 7.15 2.82 -3.98
C PHE A 138 7.88 1.87 -4.91
N TYR A 139 7.61 0.57 -4.80
CA TYR A 139 8.44 -0.45 -5.43
C TYR A 139 7.69 -1.34 -6.43
N CYS A 140 6.47 -0.97 -6.83
CA CYS A 140 5.64 -1.77 -7.74
C CYS A 140 5.41 -3.21 -7.25
N ALA A 141 5.60 -3.48 -5.96
CA ALA A 141 5.43 -4.79 -5.37
C ALA A 141 3.94 -5.14 -5.30
N GLN A 142 3.58 -6.39 -5.58
CA GLN A 142 2.19 -6.82 -5.53
C GLN A 142 1.85 -7.30 -4.12
N ILE A 143 0.69 -6.88 -3.61
CA ILE A 143 0.17 -7.31 -2.33
C ILE A 143 -0.94 -8.34 -2.56
N TYR A 144 -0.88 -9.43 -1.82
CA TYR A 144 -1.85 -10.51 -1.89
C TYR A 144 -2.47 -10.80 -0.52
N LEU A 145 -3.69 -11.31 -0.54
CA LEU A 145 -4.43 -11.78 0.62
C LEU A 145 -4.78 -13.25 0.44
N GLY A 146 -4.29 -14.08 1.37
CA GLY A 146 -4.62 -15.50 1.45
C GLY A 146 -6.01 -15.75 2.02
N GLY A 147 -6.61 -16.88 1.68
CA GLY A 147 -7.88 -17.35 2.22
C GLY A 147 -7.82 -17.65 3.72
N SER A 148 -6.62 -17.85 4.28
CA SER A 148 -6.36 -17.93 5.72
C SER A 148 -6.41 -16.58 6.44
N GLY A 149 -6.33 -15.47 5.70
CA GLY A 149 -6.13 -14.12 6.24
C GLY A 149 -4.66 -13.70 6.32
N GLU A 150 -3.69 -14.49 5.88
CA GLU A 150 -2.32 -14.00 5.77
C GLU A 150 -2.17 -12.99 4.63
N LEU A 151 -1.43 -11.91 4.90
CA LEU A 151 -1.06 -10.90 3.93
C LEU A 151 0.32 -11.23 3.37
N TYR A 152 0.47 -11.18 2.05
CA TYR A 152 1.69 -11.51 1.35
C TYR A 152 2.15 -10.35 0.47
N ILE A 153 3.46 -10.31 0.21
CA ILE A 153 4.07 -9.38 -0.73
C ILE A 153 4.93 -10.15 -1.73
N LEU A 154 4.77 -9.83 -3.01
CA LEU A 154 5.65 -10.26 -4.08
C LEU A 154 6.45 -9.06 -4.56
N LEU A 155 7.76 -9.14 -4.41
CA LEU A 155 8.71 -8.13 -4.88
C LEU A 155 9.29 -8.60 -6.21
N ASP A 156 9.69 -7.67 -7.06
CA ASP A 156 10.29 -7.99 -8.35
C ASP A 156 11.45 -8.98 -8.17
N ASP A 157 11.41 -10.08 -8.94
CA ASP A 157 12.40 -11.16 -8.96
C ASP A 157 12.61 -11.91 -7.61
N GLU A 158 11.72 -11.74 -6.62
CA GLU A 158 11.77 -12.49 -5.35
C GLU A 158 10.61 -13.48 -5.21
N SER A 159 10.74 -14.44 -4.29
CA SER A 159 9.64 -15.32 -3.89
C SER A 159 8.60 -14.55 -3.08
N LEU A 160 7.34 -14.97 -3.15
CA LEU A 160 6.26 -14.48 -2.28
C LEU A 160 6.68 -14.57 -0.80
N LYS A 161 6.44 -13.52 -0.02
CA LYS A 161 6.79 -13.44 1.41
C LYS A 161 5.56 -13.14 2.24
N VAL A 162 5.43 -13.83 3.37
CA VAL A 162 4.39 -13.56 4.38
C VAL A 162 4.76 -12.29 5.15
N LEU A 163 3.79 -11.40 5.34
CA LEU A 163 3.93 -10.22 6.18
C LEU A 163 3.39 -10.49 7.59
N TYR A 164 2.08 -10.63 7.72
CA TYR A 164 1.33 -10.84 8.95
C TYR A 164 -0.15 -11.10 8.61
N ASN A 165 -0.98 -11.40 9.60
CA ASN A 165 -2.42 -11.51 9.40
C ASN A 165 -3.04 -10.15 9.04
N TYR A 166 -3.96 -10.10 8.07
CA TYR A 166 -4.58 -8.87 7.57
C TYR A 166 -5.25 -8.02 8.65
N LYS A 167 -5.73 -8.61 9.75
CA LYS A 167 -6.31 -7.89 10.90
C LYS A 167 -5.28 -7.02 11.61
N ASP A 168 -4.00 -7.37 11.52
CA ASP A 168 -2.89 -6.62 12.11
C ASP A 168 -2.36 -5.51 11.19
N THR A 169 -2.89 -5.38 9.97
CA THR A 169 -2.45 -4.37 8.99
C THR A 169 -2.56 -2.97 9.56
N GLY A 170 -1.52 -2.14 9.47
CA GLY A 170 -1.49 -0.80 10.08
C GLY A 170 -1.47 -0.81 11.61
N ILE A 171 -1.36 -1.97 12.27
CA ILE A 171 -1.12 -2.07 13.71
C ILE A 171 0.27 -2.66 13.93
N ARG A 172 0.66 -3.70 13.20
CA ARG A 172 1.99 -4.31 13.30
C ARG A 172 2.89 -3.89 12.15
N SER A 173 4.18 -3.77 12.45
CA SER A 173 5.25 -3.67 11.45
C SER A 173 5.70 -5.05 11.00
N SER A 174 6.19 -5.15 9.76
CA SER A 174 6.97 -6.28 9.28
C SER A 174 8.46 -5.92 9.29
N ASP A 175 9.30 -6.81 9.79
CA ASP A 175 10.76 -6.63 9.75
C ASP A 175 11.31 -6.56 8.30
N LEU A 176 10.49 -6.94 7.31
CA LEU A 176 10.83 -6.92 5.88
C LEU A 176 11.20 -5.51 5.38
N PHE A 177 10.45 -4.48 5.76
CA PHE A 177 10.72 -3.10 5.33
C PHE A 177 11.89 -2.45 6.09
N GLN A 178 12.36 -3.08 7.15
CA GLN A 178 13.48 -2.58 7.97
C GLN A 178 14.82 -3.20 7.56
N ASN A 179 14.81 -4.47 7.18
CA ASN A 179 16.04 -5.23 6.97
C ASN A 179 16.43 -5.36 5.50
N THR A 180 15.65 -4.79 4.59
CA THR A 180 15.90 -4.93 3.16
C THR A 180 16.24 -3.58 2.54
N ASN A 181 17.35 -3.55 1.82
CA ASN A 181 17.76 -2.42 1.01
C ASN A 181 17.08 -2.53 -0.35
N TYR A 182 15.77 -2.30 -0.40
CA TYR A 182 15.07 -2.13 -1.67
C TYR A 182 15.43 -0.78 -2.28
#